data_AF-A0AAW8U5L9-F1
#
_entry.id   AF-A0AAW8U5L9-F1
#
_cell.length_a   1.000
_cell.length_b   1.000
_cell.length_c   1.000
_cell.angle_alpha   90.00
_cell.angle_beta   90.00
_cell.angle_gamma   90.00
#
_symmetry.space_group_name_H-M   'P 1'
#
loop_
_entity.id
_entity.type
_entity.pdbx_description
1 polymer ?
#
loop_
_entity_poly.entity_id
_entity_poly.type
_entity_poly.pdbx_seq_one_letter_code
_entity_poly.pdbx_strand_id
1 'polypeptide(L)'
;MSVYLYSEDWSISDILEASEKLEGKSLGELDQSDWLQNGGNKGRIGNMIQSDYFGIPANSDRGADFNYHGIELKVTPVKKAKNGKLYSSKERLVLGMINYMNDYEIDFKDSLPNKKTKSMLLIFYLHEENTQVREFKILKSVLFNLPEEDKGIVKADYEQITSMIKSGRAHEITEKDQKYLGACTKGQGKGKDLVKQPFSDEDAKSRAYSYKVGYMSSYFRKLMTPEEITHILVPQKKSFEETITSTLDKYIGKEDVEITKETSCKTSRKSKSYHFDVMSSMFQTNGKNVNQTEEFTKEGYAIKTVRNRFEKRKNQDMSFPNLDFTELSYDDFEESSWYSMLAETKYVLAIWDEFEEGRYRFINYKIWKPNQELINQAEKLFNHIQEMLQNDKVEVYNEGKTRHQTWRDNLPKKGEFSPFQVRPKGNGESVIVSMPMNKKEIKKKALFIDKEYIQTVLNK
;
A
#
# COMPACT_ATOMS: atom_id res chain seq x y z
N MET A 1 22.38 -22.48 13.20
CA MET A 1 22.70 -21.06 13.50
C MET A 1 22.78 -20.94 15.01
N SER A 2 23.69 -20.14 15.58
CA SER A 2 23.69 -19.90 17.04
C SER A 2 22.51 -18.99 17.38
N VAL A 3 21.58 -19.47 18.21
CA VAL A 3 20.52 -18.66 18.81
C VAL A 3 21.18 -17.64 19.73
N TYR A 4 20.87 -16.36 19.58
CA TYR A 4 21.26 -15.37 20.57
C TYR A 4 20.37 -15.55 21.79
N LEU A 5 20.95 -15.48 22.98
CA LEU A 5 20.18 -15.45 24.23
C LEU A 5 20.22 -14.02 24.73
N TYR A 6 19.18 -13.25 24.38
CA TYR A 6 19.02 -11.89 24.86
C TYR A 6 18.97 -11.87 26.40
N SER A 7 19.73 -10.94 27.00
CA SER A 7 19.77 -10.73 28.46
C SER A 7 19.89 -9.25 28.81
N GLU A 8 19.84 -8.93 30.10
CA GLU A 8 20.02 -7.57 30.62
C GLU A 8 21.43 -7.01 30.38
N ASP A 9 22.42 -7.89 30.18
CA ASP A 9 23.83 -7.51 29.93
C ASP A 9 24.09 -7.00 28.51
N TRP A 10 23.14 -7.21 27.60
CA TRP A 10 23.26 -6.67 26.24
C TRP A 10 23.23 -5.15 26.30
N SER A 11 23.91 -4.50 25.37
CA SER A 11 23.69 -3.10 25.04
C SER A 11 22.75 -2.97 23.83
N ILE A 12 22.27 -1.76 23.57
CA ILE A 12 21.58 -1.46 22.30
C ILE A 12 22.48 -1.76 21.09
N SER A 13 23.79 -1.56 21.21
CA SER A 13 24.75 -1.91 20.13
C SER A 13 24.75 -3.42 19.87
N ASP A 14 24.74 -4.24 20.91
CA ASP A 14 24.71 -5.71 20.76
C ASP A 14 23.44 -6.17 20.05
N ILE A 15 22.29 -5.57 20.38
CA ILE A 15 21.01 -5.83 19.69
C ILE A 15 21.14 -5.49 18.20
N LEU A 16 21.72 -4.34 17.87
CA LEU A 16 21.87 -3.89 16.49
C LEU A 16 22.85 -4.78 15.72
N GLU A 17 24.03 -5.04 16.26
CA GLU A 17 25.04 -5.92 15.65
C GLU A 17 24.52 -7.35 15.44
N ALA A 18 23.75 -7.88 16.38
CA ALA A 18 23.06 -9.14 16.20
C ALA A 18 22.03 -9.04 15.07
N SER A 19 21.20 -8.00 15.06
CA SER A 19 20.17 -7.82 14.04
C SER A 19 20.72 -7.63 12.63
N GLU A 20 21.87 -6.97 12.46
CA GLU A 20 22.53 -6.79 11.16
C GLU A 20 22.98 -8.12 10.55
N LYS A 21 23.32 -9.11 11.39
CA LYS A 21 23.66 -10.48 10.93
C LYS A 21 22.45 -11.27 10.42
N LEU A 22 21.23 -10.69 10.45
CA LEU A 22 20.07 -11.22 9.74
C LEU A 22 20.09 -10.87 8.25
N GLU A 23 20.71 -9.75 7.87
CA GLU A 23 20.69 -9.25 6.49
C GLU A 23 21.27 -10.31 5.52
N GLY A 24 20.53 -10.58 4.45
CA GLY A 24 20.85 -11.57 3.43
C GLY A 24 20.32 -12.98 3.70
N LYS A 25 19.95 -13.33 4.94
CA LYS A 25 19.42 -14.65 5.29
C LYS A 25 17.99 -14.83 4.80
N SER A 26 17.65 -16.05 4.43
CA SER A 26 16.26 -16.42 4.14
C SER A 26 15.47 -16.69 5.42
N LEU A 27 14.16 -16.46 5.41
CA LEU A 27 13.30 -16.74 6.58
C LEU A 27 13.35 -18.22 6.96
N GLY A 28 13.49 -19.12 5.98
CA GLY A 28 13.59 -20.55 6.20
C GLY A 28 14.89 -21.01 6.85
N GLU A 29 15.98 -20.24 6.76
CA GLU A 29 17.21 -20.48 7.53
C GLU A 29 17.06 -20.10 9.01
N LEU A 30 16.19 -19.13 9.30
CA LEU A 30 15.94 -18.61 10.64
C LEU A 30 14.90 -19.46 11.40
N ASP A 31 13.96 -20.07 10.68
CA ASP A 31 12.88 -20.88 11.24
C ASP A 31 13.38 -22.22 11.80
N GLN A 32 13.61 -22.27 13.12
CA GLN A 32 14.02 -23.48 13.85
C GLN A 32 12.81 -24.19 14.50
N SER A 33 11.71 -23.46 14.71
CA SER A 33 10.52 -23.94 15.43
C SER A 33 9.28 -24.13 14.54
N ASP A 34 9.48 -24.20 13.21
CA ASP A 34 8.43 -24.41 12.20
C ASP A 34 7.30 -23.34 12.22
N TRP A 35 7.62 -22.11 12.62
CA TRP A 35 6.69 -20.98 12.60
C TRP A 35 6.11 -20.72 11.21
N LEU A 36 6.89 -20.98 10.16
CA LEU A 36 6.49 -20.68 8.78
C LEU A 36 5.54 -21.74 8.18
N GLN A 37 5.39 -22.91 8.80
CA GLN A 37 4.44 -23.94 8.37
C GLN A 37 3.00 -23.59 8.73
N ASN A 38 2.80 -22.82 9.82
CA ASN A 38 1.48 -22.42 10.29
C ASN A 38 0.97 -21.16 9.55
N GLY A 39 0.20 -21.38 8.48
CA GLY A 39 -0.32 -20.33 7.57
C GLY A 39 -1.25 -19.28 8.19
N GLY A 40 -1.77 -19.50 9.39
CA GLY A 40 -2.83 -18.67 9.98
C GLY A 40 -2.40 -17.56 10.96
N ASN A 41 -1.11 -17.44 11.29
CA ASN A 41 -0.64 -16.48 12.30
C ASN A 41 0.02 -15.25 11.67
N LYS A 42 -0.65 -14.09 11.76
CA LYS A 42 -0.25 -12.79 11.18
C LYS A 42 1.10 -12.28 11.69
N GLY A 43 1.49 -12.66 12.91
CA GLY A 43 2.76 -12.25 13.52
C GLY A 43 3.88 -13.27 13.40
N ARG A 44 3.70 -14.38 12.67
CA ARG A 44 4.62 -15.54 12.73
C ARG A 44 6.07 -15.22 12.41
N ILE A 45 6.34 -14.33 11.46
CA ILE A 45 7.72 -13.98 11.08
C ILE A 45 8.37 -13.16 12.20
N GLY A 46 7.62 -12.24 12.81
CA GLY A 46 8.06 -11.48 13.99
C GLY A 46 8.37 -12.42 15.16
N ASN A 47 7.42 -13.30 15.49
CA ASN A 47 7.57 -14.28 16.56
C ASN A 47 8.74 -15.23 16.32
N MET A 48 8.92 -15.70 15.09
CA MET A 48 10.04 -16.56 14.70
C MET A 48 11.37 -15.86 14.92
N ILE A 49 11.52 -14.61 14.49
CA ILE A 49 12.76 -13.86 14.73
C ILE A 49 12.95 -13.60 16.23
N GLN A 50 11.90 -13.26 16.95
CA GLN A 50 11.94 -13.07 18.40
C GLN A 50 12.41 -14.34 19.14
N SER A 51 11.79 -15.49 18.88
CA SER A 51 12.10 -16.75 19.57
C SER A 51 13.35 -17.42 19.04
N ASP A 52 13.40 -17.69 17.73
CA ASP A 52 14.40 -18.59 17.15
C ASP A 52 15.73 -17.86 16.89
N TYR A 53 15.71 -16.53 16.79
CA TYR A 53 16.93 -15.74 16.58
C TYR A 53 17.41 -15.03 17.85
N PHE A 54 16.54 -14.32 18.56
CA PHE A 54 16.91 -13.55 19.77
C PHE A 54 16.71 -14.29 21.10
N GLY A 55 16.13 -15.50 21.08
CA GLY A 55 15.90 -16.29 22.29
C GLY A 55 14.84 -15.69 23.21
N ILE A 56 14.02 -14.77 22.70
CA ILE A 56 12.98 -14.08 23.45
C ILE A 56 11.67 -14.88 23.30
N PRO A 57 11.00 -15.29 24.39
CA PRO A 57 9.73 -16.01 24.29
C PRO A 57 8.68 -15.19 23.52
N ALA A 58 8.04 -15.81 22.52
CA ALA A 58 6.95 -15.21 21.75
C ALA A 58 5.62 -15.24 22.54
N ASN A 59 5.59 -14.53 23.67
CA ASN A 59 4.46 -14.47 24.60
C ASN A 59 3.69 -13.15 24.42
N SER A 60 2.42 -13.11 24.85
CA SER A 60 1.57 -11.92 24.76
C SER A 60 1.83 -10.88 25.85
N ASP A 61 3.07 -10.76 26.34
CA ASP A 61 3.38 -9.88 27.44
C ASP A 61 3.22 -8.41 27.04
N ARG A 62 2.64 -7.61 27.94
CA ARG A 62 2.45 -6.17 27.74
C ARG A 62 3.78 -5.45 27.98
N GLY A 63 4.65 -5.44 26.98
CA GLY A 63 5.97 -4.82 27.08
C GLY A 63 6.65 -4.66 25.72
N ALA A 64 7.84 -4.08 25.71
CA ALA A 64 8.72 -4.11 24.55
C ALA A 64 9.38 -5.49 24.45
N ASP A 65 9.65 -5.96 23.23
CA ASP A 65 10.24 -7.30 23.01
C ASP A 65 11.63 -7.41 23.66
N PHE A 66 12.48 -6.39 23.49
CA PHE A 66 13.73 -6.23 24.24
C PHE A 66 13.45 -5.43 25.51
N ASN A 67 12.83 -6.08 26.48
CA ASN A 67 12.28 -5.47 27.69
C ASN A 67 13.29 -4.64 28.51
N TYR A 68 14.54 -5.10 28.67
CA TYR A 68 15.58 -4.37 29.41
C TYR A 68 16.02 -3.06 28.72
N HIS A 69 15.73 -2.92 27.42
CA HIS A 69 16.11 -1.75 26.62
C HIS A 69 14.91 -0.91 26.15
N GLY A 70 13.69 -1.37 26.42
CA GLY A 70 12.47 -0.74 25.92
C GLY A 70 12.33 -0.77 24.39
N ILE A 71 13.05 -1.65 23.67
CA ILE A 71 13.01 -1.72 22.20
C ILE A 71 11.96 -2.73 21.76
N GLU A 72 11.05 -2.31 20.88
CA GLU A 72 10.06 -3.16 20.23
C GLU A 72 10.58 -3.65 18.87
N LEU A 73 10.39 -4.93 18.57
CA LEU A 73 10.73 -5.54 17.30
C LEU A 73 9.54 -5.43 16.35
N LYS A 74 9.76 -4.83 15.18
CA LYS A 74 8.79 -4.81 14.07
C LYS A 74 9.43 -5.42 12.84
N VAL A 75 8.80 -6.45 12.30
CA VAL A 75 9.21 -7.09 11.07
C VAL A 75 8.22 -6.72 9.98
N THR A 76 8.68 -6.17 8.85
CA THR A 76 7.80 -5.62 7.83
C THR A 76 8.25 -5.95 6.40
N PRO A 77 7.34 -6.37 5.51
CA PRO A 77 7.62 -6.69 4.12
C PRO A 77 7.80 -5.46 3.23
N VAL A 78 8.73 -5.58 2.28
CA VAL A 78 8.86 -4.70 1.12
C VAL A 78 8.76 -5.48 -0.17
N LYS A 79 8.32 -4.83 -1.23
CA LYS A 79 8.28 -5.31 -2.60
C LYS A 79 9.31 -4.55 -3.42
N LYS A 80 9.84 -5.21 -4.45
CA LYS A 80 10.75 -4.59 -5.42
C LYS A 80 10.02 -4.38 -6.74
N ALA A 81 10.16 -3.19 -7.33
CA ALA A 81 9.60 -2.88 -8.63
C ALA A 81 10.17 -3.81 -9.70
N LYS A 82 9.41 -4.08 -10.77
CA LYS A 82 9.82 -5.00 -11.85
C LYS A 82 11.14 -4.65 -12.53
N ASN A 83 11.51 -3.36 -12.56
CA ASN A 83 12.78 -2.92 -13.11
C ASN A 83 13.98 -3.18 -12.17
N GLY A 84 13.73 -3.71 -10.97
CA GLY A 84 14.75 -4.05 -9.98
C GLY A 84 15.38 -2.87 -9.27
N LYS A 85 14.93 -1.63 -9.50
CA LYS A 85 15.62 -0.43 -9.01
C LYS A 85 14.97 0.20 -7.78
N LEU A 86 13.65 0.14 -7.67
CA LEU A 86 12.89 0.86 -6.65
C LEU A 86 12.17 -0.11 -5.71
N TYR A 87 12.18 0.19 -4.42
CA TYR A 87 11.44 -0.57 -3.42
C TYR A 87 10.13 0.13 -3.03
N SER A 88 9.18 -0.61 -2.48
CA SER A 88 7.97 -0.10 -1.85
C SER A 88 7.60 -0.99 -0.68
N SER A 89 7.20 -0.41 0.44
CA SER A 89 6.58 -1.19 1.52
C SER A 89 5.32 -1.87 1.01
N LYS A 90 5.08 -3.08 1.51
CA LYS A 90 3.87 -3.85 1.16
C LYS A 90 2.70 -3.46 2.07
N GLU A 91 2.99 -3.13 3.32
CA GLU A 91 2.01 -2.82 4.37
C GLU A 91 2.43 -1.58 5.16
N ARG A 92 1.51 -1.11 6.01
CA ARG A 92 1.72 0.03 6.91
C ARG A 92 2.47 -0.44 8.16
N LEU A 93 3.14 0.48 8.86
CA LEU A 93 3.75 0.17 10.16
C LEU A 93 2.80 0.53 11.29
N VAL A 94 2.13 -0.47 11.87
CA VAL A 94 1.19 -0.27 12.99
C VAL A 94 1.94 -0.05 14.32
N LEU A 95 1.60 1.05 15.01
CA LEU A 95 2.26 1.50 16.24
C LEU A 95 1.51 1.06 17.50
N GLY A 96 0.17 1.08 17.46
CA GLY A 96 -0.69 0.60 18.54
C GLY A 96 -2.07 1.25 18.53
N MET A 97 -2.98 0.71 19.35
CA MET A 97 -4.39 1.13 19.39
C MET A 97 -4.54 2.60 19.79
N ILE A 98 -5.49 3.29 19.17
CA ILE A 98 -5.94 4.61 19.59
C ILE A 98 -6.91 4.44 20.76
N ASN A 99 -6.64 5.10 21.88
CA ASN A 99 -7.55 5.16 22.99
C ASN A 99 -8.41 6.43 22.90
N TYR A 100 -9.61 6.31 22.33
CA TYR A 100 -10.53 7.44 22.18
C TYR A 100 -10.88 8.14 23.48
N MET A 101 -10.81 7.46 24.62
CA MET A 101 -11.17 8.04 25.91
C MET A 101 -10.09 8.96 26.49
N ASN A 102 -8.83 8.81 26.07
CA ASN A 102 -7.69 9.46 26.73
C ASN A 102 -6.72 10.16 25.77
N ASP A 103 -6.52 9.64 24.55
CA ASP A 103 -5.42 10.11 23.68
C ASP A 103 -5.56 11.57 23.25
N TYR A 104 -6.77 12.14 23.29
CA TYR A 104 -7.01 13.55 22.94
C TYR A 104 -6.52 14.55 24.00
N GLU A 105 -6.17 14.07 25.20
CA GLU A 105 -5.60 14.88 26.29
C GLU A 105 -4.07 14.86 26.29
N ILE A 106 -3.46 13.98 25.48
CA ILE A 106 -2.02 13.76 25.48
C ILE A 106 -1.37 14.64 24.42
N ASP A 107 -0.38 15.45 24.83
CA ASP A 107 0.46 16.19 23.89
C ASP A 107 1.24 15.22 22.98
N PHE A 108 1.46 15.59 21.72
CA PHE A 108 2.24 14.77 20.77
C PHE A 108 3.58 14.29 21.34
N LYS A 109 4.28 15.12 22.12
CA LYS A 109 5.58 14.78 22.73
C LYS A 109 5.51 13.53 23.62
N ASP A 110 4.37 13.30 24.26
CA ASP A 110 4.13 12.19 25.19
C ASP A 110 3.24 11.09 24.59
N SER A 111 2.78 11.30 23.36
CA SER A 111 1.89 10.39 22.64
C SER A 111 2.54 9.04 22.30
N LEU A 112 1.71 8.02 22.13
CA LEU A 112 2.14 6.69 21.70
C LEU A 112 2.97 6.73 20.40
N PRO A 113 2.53 7.41 19.32
CA PRO A 113 3.34 7.52 18.09
C PRO A 113 4.75 8.04 18.34
N ASN A 114 4.91 9.13 19.11
CA ASN A 114 6.22 9.74 19.35
C ASN A 114 7.10 8.94 20.32
N LYS A 115 6.52 8.18 21.24
CA LYS A 115 7.28 7.27 22.11
C LYS A 115 7.80 6.08 21.31
N LYS A 116 6.93 5.47 20.50
CA LYS A 116 7.28 4.31 19.65
C LYS A 116 8.39 4.65 18.66
N THR A 117 8.43 5.88 18.12
CA THR A 117 9.48 6.26 17.16
C THR A 117 10.90 6.24 17.71
N LYS A 118 11.08 6.22 19.03
CA LYS A 118 12.39 6.27 19.70
C LYS A 118 12.92 4.90 20.10
N SER A 119 12.13 3.84 19.93
CA SER A 119 12.40 2.55 20.55
C SER A 119 11.89 1.37 19.73
N MET A 120 12.05 1.42 18.40
CA MET A 120 11.64 0.33 17.50
C MET A 120 12.83 -0.16 16.67
N LEU A 121 13.08 -1.46 16.67
CA LEU A 121 13.95 -2.15 15.73
C LEU A 121 13.11 -2.62 14.54
N LEU A 122 13.41 -2.13 13.33
CA LEU A 122 12.76 -2.56 12.10
C LEU A 122 13.60 -3.59 11.37
N ILE A 123 12.99 -4.72 11.03
CA ILE A 123 13.57 -5.73 10.15
C ILE A 123 12.73 -5.79 8.88
N PHE A 124 13.34 -5.42 7.77
CA PHE A 124 12.73 -5.44 6.45
C PHE A 124 13.07 -6.73 5.71
N TYR A 125 12.06 -7.40 5.16
CA TYR A 125 12.26 -8.56 4.30
C TYR A 125 11.61 -8.38 2.93
N LEU A 126 12.18 -9.03 1.91
CA LEU A 126 11.67 -8.97 0.55
C LEU A 126 10.52 -9.96 0.36
N HIS A 127 9.32 -9.45 0.12
CA HIS A 127 8.18 -10.22 -0.36
C HIS A 127 8.27 -10.37 -1.87
N GLU A 128 8.25 -11.61 -2.34
CA GLU A 128 8.26 -11.94 -3.77
C GLU A 128 7.01 -12.74 -4.15
N GLU A 129 6.31 -12.27 -5.18
CA GLU A 129 5.14 -12.97 -5.72
C GLU A 129 5.56 -14.32 -6.31
N ASN A 130 4.78 -15.37 -6.05
CA ASN A 130 5.03 -16.76 -6.52
C ASN A 130 6.26 -17.44 -5.89
N THR A 131 6.81 -16.85 -4.84
CA THR A 131 7.91 -17.41 -4.06
C THR A 131 7.36 -17.89 -2.71
N GLN A 132 7.94 -18.97 -2.17
CA GLN A 132 7.55 -19.45 -0.85
C GLN A 132 8.01 -18.49 0.24
N VAL A 133 7.22 -18.30 1.30
CA VAL A 133 7.56 -17.39 2.40
C VAL A 133 8.92 -17.72 3.02
N ARG A 134 9.27 -19.01 3.13
CA ARG A 134 10.58 -19.47 3.62
C ARG A 134 11.76 -18.94 2.78
N GLU A 135 11.55 -18.65 1.50
CA GLU A 135 12.60 -18.18 0.59
C GLU A 135 12.77 -16.65 0.62
N PHE A 136 11.86 -15.92 1.28
CA PHE A 136 11.97 -14.47 1.44
C PHE A 136 13.24 -14.11 2.21
N LYS A 137 13.91 -13.04 1.80
CA LYS A 137 15.21 -12.63 2.36
C LYS A 137 15.09 -11.39 3.21
N ILE A 138 15.77 -11.36 4.36
CA ILE A 138 15.96 -10.13 5.12
C ILE A 138 16.86 -9.19 4.31
N LEU A 139 16.42 -7.96 4.11
CA LEU A 139 17.14 -6.94 3.35
C LEU A 139 17.87 -5.94 4.24
N LYS A 140 17.25 -5.54 5.35
CA LYS A 140 17.77 -4.49 6.21
C LYS A 140 17.29 -4.66 7.64
N SER A 141 18.17 -4.44 8.60
CA SER A 141 17.84 -4.19 9.99
C SER A 141 18.25 -2.77 10.37
N VAL A 142 17.40 -2.04 11.10
CA VAL A 142 17.69 -0.65 11.49
C VAL A 142 16.89 -0.23 12.71
N LEU A 143 17.48 0.57 13.60
CA LEU A 143 16.72 1.28 14.62
C LEU A 143 15.90 2.39 13.95
N PHE A 144 14.59 2.35 14.09
CA PHE A 144 13.73 3.39 13.55
C PHE A 144 14.05 4.73 14.22
N ASN A 145 14.09 5.77 13.39
CA ASN A 145 14.14 7.14 13.84
C ASN A 145 13.25 7.98 12.92
N LEU A 146 12.36 8.78 13.51
CA LEU A 146 11.52 9.70 12.76
C LEU A 146 12.38 10.88 12.26
N PRO A 147 12.55 11.06 10.93
CA PRO A 147 13.32 12.16 10.38
C PRO A 147 12.80 13.52 10.85
N GLU A 148 13.70 14.46 11.14
CA GLU A 148 13.35 15.79 11.67
C GLU A 148 12.40 16.54 10.74
N GLU A 149 12.64 16.45 9.43
CA GLU A 149 11.81 17.03 8.37
C GLU A 149 10.36 16.51 8.37
N ASP A 150 10.12 15.29 8.87
CA ASP A 150 8.80 14.66 8.88
C ASP A 150 8.05 14.88 10.21
N LYS A 151 8.74 15.27 11.30
CA LYS A 151 8.14 15.43 12.64
C LYS A 151 6.97 16.40 12.67
N GLY A 152 7.09 17.53 11.95
CA GLY A 152 6.03 18.54 11.89
C GLY A 152 4.73 18.00 11.28
N ILE A 153 4.84 17.17 10.24
CA ILE A 153 3.69 16.57 9.56
C ILE A 153 3.07 15.46 10.41
N VAL A 154 3.89 14.59 11.01
CA VAL A 154 3.41 13.53 11.92
C VAL A 154 2.68 14.13 13.13
N LYS A 155 3.20 15.22 13.68
CA LYS A 155 2.53 15.97 14.76
C LYS A 155 1.17 16.50 14.29
N ALA A 156 1.12 17.16 13.13
CA ALA A 156 -0.12 17.72 12.59
C ALA A 156 -1.16 16.62 12.30
N ASP A 157 -0.74 15.46 11.80
CA ASP A 157 -1.61 14.30 11.58
C ASP A 157 -2.18 13.75 12.91
N TYR A 158 -1.34 13.63 13.93
CA TYR A 158 -1.77 13.22 15.28
C TYR A 158 -2.81 14.19 15.85
N GLU A 159 -2.55 15.51 15.76
CA GLU A 159 -3.43 16.56 16.25
C GLU A 159 -4.77 16.60 15.49
N GLN A 160 -4.77 16.28 14.19
CA GLN A 160 -6.02 16.12 13.44
C GLN A 160 -6.84 14.94 13.95
N ILE A 161 -6.21 13.78 14.18
CA ILE A 161 -6.89 12.59 14.72
C ILE A 161 -7.49 12.90 16.10
N THR A 162 -6.72 13.50 17.01
CA THR A 162 -7.19 13.80 18.36
C THR A 162 -8.24 14.92 18.41
N SER A 163 -8.17 15.89 17.51
CA SER A 163 -9.21 16.91 17.35
C SER A 163 -10.55 16.32 16.88
N MET A 164 -10.53 15.32 15.98
CA MET A 164 -11.75 14.59 15.60
C MET A 164 -12.37 13.86 16.78
N ILE A 165 -11.55 13.23 17.63
CA ILE A 165 -12.01 12.61 18.89
C ILE A 165 -12.66 13.67 19.78
N LYS A 166 -11.94 14.77 20.07
CA LYS A 166 -12.39 15.85 20.96
C LYS A 166 -13.66 16.56 20.49
N SER A 167 -13.93 16.53 19.19
CA SER A 167 -15.16 17.08 18.59
C SER A 167 -16.32 16.08 18.48
N GLY A 168 -16.19 14.87 19.05
CA GLY A 168 -17.25 13.84 19.01
C GLY A 168 -17.39 13.15 17.65
N ARG A 169 -16.36 13.22 16.81
CA ARG A 169 -16.37 12.76 15.41
C ARG A 169 -15.35 11.64 15.16
N ALA A 170 -15.06 10.80 16.17
CA ALA A 170 -14.15 9.68 15.98
C ALA A 170 -14.66 8.65 14.95
N HIS A 171 -15.99 8.54 14.80
CA HIS A 171 -16.63 7.68 13.81
C HIS A 171 -16.41 8.15 12.36
N GLU A 172 -16.08 9.45 12.16
CA GLU A 172 -15.77 10.03 10.85
C GLU A 172 -14.29 9.92 10.46
N ILE A 173 -13.40 9.51 11.37
CA ILE A 173 -11.97 9.42 11.08
C ILE A 173 -11.74 8.50 9.87
N THR A 174 -11.00 8.97 8.88
CA THR A 174 -10.55 8.14 7.76
C THR A 174 -9.04 8.27 7.58
N GLU A 175 -8.38 7.20 7.12
CA GLU A 175 -6.94 7.25 6.86
C GLU A 175 -6.58 8.26 5.76
N LYS A 176 -7.49 8.64 4.87
CA LYS A 176 -7.19 9.57 3.77
C LYS A 176 -6.89 10.99 4.22
N ASP A 177 -7.32 11.37 5.41
CA ASP A 177 -7.27 12.78 5.82
C ASP A 177 -5.86 13.16 6.29
N GLN A 178 -5.15 12.23 6.93
CA GLN A 178 -3.77 12.41 7.33
C GLN A 178 -2.80 12.17 6.17
N LYS A 179 -1.53 12.56 6.35
CA LYS A 179 -0.47 12.39 5.34
C LYS A 179 0.40 11.18 5.63
N TYR A 180 1.10 11.18 6.76
CA TYR A 180 2.14 10.19 7.10
C TYR A 180 1.66 9.25 8.20
N LEU A 181 1.03 9.79 9.24
CA LEU A 181 0.49 9.02 10.37
C LEU A 181 -1.02 8.85 10.18
N GLY A 182 -1.47 7.64 9.87
CA GLY A 182 -2.87 7.30 9.74
C GLY A 182 -3.48 6.72 11.02
N ALA A 183 -4.81 6.60 11.00
CA ALA A 183 -5.61 5.88 11.99
C ALA A 183 -6.30 4.67 11.31
N CYS A 184 -5.59 3.54 11.24
CA CYS A 184 -6.10 2.36 10.55
C CYS A 184 -7.15 1.61 11.35
N THR A 185 -8.16 1.05 10.68
CA THR A 185 -9.17 0.22 11.34
C THR A 185 -8.54 -1.06 11.86
N LYS A 186 -8.86 -1.45 13.09
CA LYS A 186 -8.36 -2.68 13.71
C LYS A 186 -9.45 -3.34 14.53
N GLY A 187 -9.79 -4.58 14.16
CA GLY A 187 -10.88 -5.32 14.77
C GLY A 187 -11.00 -6.76 14.25
N GLN A 188 -11.90 -7.54 14.82
CA GLN A 188 -12.17 -8.94 14.43
C GLN A 188 -13.13 -9.06 13.23
N GLY A 189 -13.64 -7.94 12.73
CA GLY A 189 -14.70 -7.93 11.72
C GLY A 189 -16.07 -8.22 12.35
N LYS A 190 -17.09 -8.36 11.49
CA LYS A 190 -18.46 -8.82 11.84
C LYS A 190 -19.16 -7.96 12.91
N GLY A 191 -18.89 -6.65 12.92
CA GLY A 191 -19.58 -5.70 13.82
C GLY A 191 -19.09 -5.70 15.26
N LYS A 192 -18.02 -6.44 15.58
CA LYS A 192 -17.37 -6.44 16.90
C LYS A 192 -16.30 -5.36 17.06
N ASP A 193 -16.20 -4.47 16.07
CA ASP A 193 -15.11 -3.50 15.96
C ASP A 193 -15.52 -2.11 16.43
N LEU A 194 -16.75 -1.95 16.92
CA LEU A 194 -17.26 -0.68 17.41
C LEU A 194 -16.88 -0.48 18.88
N VAL A 195 -16.38 0.71 19.19
CA VAL A 195 -15.95 1.13 20.52
C VAL A 195 -16.55 2.50 20.84
N LYS A 196 -16.75 2.75 22.13
CA LYS A 196 -17.25 4.04 22.62
C LYS A 196 -16.23 5.16 22.37
N GLN A 197 -16.75 6.37 22.23
CA GLN A 197 -15.98 7.61 22.20
C GLN A 197 -16.51 8.59 23.26
N PRO A 198 -15.70 9.54 23.75
CA PRO A 198 -16.04 10.34 24.94
C PRO A 198 -17.08 11.45 24.70
N PHE A 199 -17.19 11.97 23.47
CA PHE A 199 -17.96 13.18 23.17
C PHE A 199 -19.09 12.96 22.15
N SER A 200 -19.55 11.72 21.98
CA SER A 200 -20.70 11.36 21.14
C SER A 200 -21.30 10.03 21.58
N ASP A 201 -22.61 9.88 21.43
CA ASP A 201 -23.32 8.63 21.69
C ASP A 201 -23.12 7.60 20.55
N GLU A 202 -22.68 8.05 19.38
CA GLU A 202 -22.39 7.19 18.23
C GLU A 202 -21.07 6.43 18.44
N ASP A 203 -21.10 5.12 18.24
CA ASP A 203 -19.89 4.30 18.34
C ASP A 203 -18.96 4.53 17.15
N ALA A 204 -17.66 4.45 17.41
CA ALA A 204 -16.62 4.57 16.38
C ALA A 204 -15.99 3.22 16.09
N LYS A 205 -15.50 3.00 14.87
CA LYS A 205 -14.64 1.85 14.58
C LYS A 205 -13.36 1.94 15.40
N SER A 206 -12.95 0.84 16.01
CA SER A 206 -11.67 0.67 16.67
C SER A 206 -10.53 0.90 15.68
N ARG A 207 -9.53 1.69 16.08
CA ARG A 207 -8.41 2.10 15.23
C ARG A 207 -7.06 1.99 15.94
N ALA A 208 -6.00 1.92 15.14
CA ALA A 208 -4.61 2.00 15.59
C ALA A 208 -3.87 3.12 14.85
N TYR A 209 -2.93 3.76 15.53
CA TYR A 209 -1.96 4.64 14.89
C TYR A 209 -1.04 3.80 13.99
N SER A 210 -0.75 4.30 12.78
CA SER A 210 0.13 3.62 11.83
C SER A 210 0.85 4.58 10.91
N TYR A 211 2.11 4.31 10.57
CA TYR A 211 2.74 4.97 9.43
C TYR A 211 2.28 4.34 8.13
N LYS A 212 1.74 5.17 7.22
CA LYS A 212 1.17 4.70 5.96
C LYS A 212 2.17 3.98 5.06
N VAL A 213 1.67 3.14 4.17
CA VAL A 213 2.48 2.37 3.20
C VAL A 213 3.36 3.29 2.37
N GLY A 214 2.82 4.44 1.94
CA GLY A 214 3.57 5.44 1.17
C GLY A 214 4.73 6.05 1.96
N TYR A 215 4.50 6.40 3.22
CA TYR A 215 5.54 6.92 4.11
C TYR A 215 6.65 5.89 4.34
N MET A 216 6.27 4.64 4.69
CA MET A 216 7.23 3.56 4.91
C MET A 216 8.02 3.21 3.64
N SER A 217 7.38 3.31 2.46
CA SER A 217 8.06 3.14 1.17
C SER A 217 9.14 4.20 0.96
N SER A 218 8.85 5.46 1.27
CA SER A 218 9.84 6.55 1.16
C SER A 218 10.96 6.39 2.17
N TYR A 219 10.65 6.08 3.44
CA TYR A 219 11.63 5.80 4.47
C TYR A 219 12.60 4.70 4.04
N PHE A 220 12.07 3.56 3.56
CA PHE A 220 12.90 2.45 3.12
C PHE A 220 13.74 2.76 1.87
N ARG A 221 13.20 3.53 0.91
CA ARG A 221 13.97 3.99 -0.26
C ARG A 221 15.16 4.85 0.14
N LYS A 222 15.02 5.74 1.13
CA LYS A 222 16.14 6.56 1.62
C LYS A 222 17.25 5.72 2.23
N LEU A 223 16.90 4.60 2.87
CA LEU A 223 17.87 3.66 3.43
C LEU A 223 18.58 2.83 2.35
N MET A 224 17.86 2.37 1.33
CA MET A 224 18.37 1.35 0.39
C MET A 224 18.81 1.88 -0.97
N THR A 225 18.15 2.90 -1.49
CA THR A 225 18.32 3.40 -2.88
C THR A 225 18.06 4.91 -2.96
N PRO A 226 18.75 5.75 -2.16
CA PRO A 226 18.52 7.20 -2.15
C PRO A 226 18.75 7.85 -3.53
N GLU A 227 19.66 7.33 -4.33
CA GLU A 227 20.01 7.81 -5.67
C GLU A 227 18.91 7.57 -6.73
N GLU A 228 18.00 6.61 -6.50
CA GLU A 228 16.89 6.31 -7.41
C GLU A 228 15.64 7.15 -7.08
N ILE A 229 15.62 7.84 -5.94
CA ILE A 229 14.52 8.72 -5.53
C ILE A 229 14.36 9.86 -6.53
N THR A 230 13.11 10.14 -6.87
CA THR A 230 12.76 11.22 -7.78
C THR A 230 11.85 12.18 -7.06
N HIS A 231 12.11 13.47 -7.24
CA HIS A 231 11.37 14.54 -6.60
C HIS A 231 10.62 15.37 -7.63
N ILE A 232 9.53 15.97 -7.21
CA ILE A 232 8.90 17.09 -7.90
C ILE A 232 9.02 18.37 -7.07
N LEU A 233 8.96 19.52 -7.74
CA LEU A 233 9.00 20.79 -7.06
C LEU A 233 7.66 21.08 -6.37
N VAL A 234 7.67 21.16 -5.04
CA VAL A 234 6.55 21.64 -4.21
C VAL A 234 6.91 23.01 -3.66
N PRO A 235 6.28 24.11 -4.11
CA PRO A 235 6.56 25.44 -3.59
C PRO A 235 6.25 25.53 -2.09
N GLN A 236 7.14 26.14 -1.29
CA GLN A 236 7.02 26.20 0.18
C GLN A 236 5.69 26.74 0.72
N LYS A 237 5.01 27.62 -0.03
CA LYS A 237 3.74 28.25 0.38
C LYS A 237 2.49 27.56 -0.19
N LYS A 238 2.66 26.42 -0.86
CA LYS A 238 1.55 25.63 -1.41
C LYS A 238 1.48 24.29 -0.73
N SER A 239 0.27 23.84 -0.45
CA SER A 239 0.00 22.44 -0.19
C SER A 239 0.34 21.58 -1.42
N PHE A 240 0.48 20.29 -1.19
CA PHE A 240 0.71 19.34 -2.26
C PHE A 240 -0.46 19.31 -3.26
N GLU A 241 -1.69 19.39 -2.77
CA GLU A 241 -2.89 19.45 -3.62
C GLU A 241 -2.95 20.73 -4.47
N GLU A 242 -2.59 21.89 -3.91
CA GLU A 242 -2.44 23.15 -4.66
C GLU A 242 -1.32 23.08 -5.70
N THR A 243 -0.26 22.31 -5.43
CA THR A 243 0.83 22.08 -6.39
C THR A 243 0.33 21.22 -7.56
N ILE A 244 -0.42 20.16 -7.29
CA ILE A 244 -1.04 19.32 -8.32
C ILE A 244 -1.97 20.15 -9.20
N THR A 245 -2.96 20.80 -8.57
CA THR A 245 -4.01 21.56 -9.26
C THR A 245 -3.41 22.66 -10.13
N SER A 246 -2.58 23.54 -9.55
CA SER A 246 -1.95 24.62 -10.31
C SER A 246 -0.94 24.18 -11.37
N THR A 247 -0.43 22.94 -11.29
CA THR A 247 0.37 22.36 -12.38
C THR A 247 -0.52 21.93 -13.54
N LEU A 248 -1.61 21.21 -13.24
CA LEU A 248 -2.52 20.68 -14.26
C LEU A 248 -3.35 21.77 -14.94
N ASP A 249 -3.78 22.79 -14.20
CA ASP A 249 -4.61 23.90 -14.72
C ASP A 249 -3.94 24.60 -15.91
N LYS A 250 -2.60 24.67 -15.94
CA LYS A 250 -1.82 25.27 -17.05
C LYS A 250 -1.98 24.56 -18.39
N TYR A 251 -2.40 23.30 -18.36
CA TYR A 251 -2.48 22.43 -19.54
C TYR A 251 -3.91 22.11 -19.94
N ILE A 252 -4.92 22.54 -19.17
CA ILE A 252 -6.32 22.36 -19.53
C ILE A 252 -6.59 23.02 -20.89
N GLY A 253 -7.23 22.28 -21.79
CA GLY A 253 -7.55 22.71 -23.14
C GLY A 253 -6.47 22.42 -24.19
N LYS A 254 -5.25 22.06 -23.78
CA LYS A 254 -4.14 21.77 -24.71
C LYS A 254 -4.21 20.34 -25.25
N GLU A 255 -3.77 20.16 -26.49
CA GLU A 255 -3.57 18.85 -27.11
C GLU A 255 -2.33 18.16 -26.52
N ASP A 256 -2.35 16.83 -26.51
CA ASP A 256 -1.18 16.00 -26.12
C ASP A 256 0.10 16.38 -26.88
N VAL A 257 -0.03 16.76 -28.16
CA VAL A 257 1.06 17.21 -29.03
C VAL A 257 1.69 18.53 -28.58
N GLU A 258 0.89 19.44 -28.04
CA GLU A 258 1.35 20.73 -27.54
C GLU A 258 2.07 20.55 -26.21
N ILE A 259 1.46 19.76 -25.31
CA ILE A 259 2.02 19.44 -23.99
C ILE A 259 3.37 18.72 -24.15
N THR A 260 3.47 17.74 -25.06
CA THR A 260 4.73 17.02 -25.31
C THR A 260 5.83 17.94 -25.82
N LYS A 261 5.50 18.92 -26.66
CA LYS A 261 6.45 19.94 -27.13
C LYS A 261 6.92 20.85 -26.00
N GLU A 262 5.99 21.38 -25.20
CA GLU A 262 6.31 22.28 -24.08
C GLU A 262 7.15 21.60 -22.99
N THR A 263 6.84 20.34 -22.69
CA THR A 263 7.50 19.58 -21.61
C THR A 263 8.71 18.77 -22.10
N SER A 264 9.06 18.86 -23.39
CA SER A 264 10.11 18.05 -24.03
C SER A 264 9.96 16.54 -23.80
N CYS A 265 8.71 16.05 -23.73
CA CYS A 265 8.39 14.65 -23.48
C CYS A 265 8.72 13.79 -24.70
N LYS A 266 9.57 12.76 -24.51
CA LYS A 266 10.08 11.89 -25.59
C LYS A 266 9.30 10.59 -25.77
N THR A 267 8.18 10.41 -25.06
CA THR A 267 7.43 9.17 -25.08
C THR A 267 6.79 8.90 -26.45
N SER A 268 6.92 7.67 -26.93
CA SER A 268 6.26 7.22 -28.17
C SER A 268 4.74 7.21 -28.03
N ARG A 269 4.02 7.80 -29.01
CA ARG A 269 2.55 7.77 -29.08
C ARG A 269 1.95 6.36 -29.15
N LYS A 270 2.74 5.36 -29.57
CA LYS A 270 2.33 3.96 -29.60
C LYS A 270 2.36 3.30 -28.22
N SER A 271 2.96 3.95 -27.22
CA SER A 271 3.05 3.40 -25.86
C SER A 271 1.67 3.30 -25.21
N LYS A 272 1.41 2.18 -24.51
CA LYS A 272 0.20 2.01 -23.70
C LYS A 272 0.12 3.02 -22.55
N SER A 273 1.25 3.54 -22.09
CA SER A 273 1.35 4.54 -21.03
C SER A 273 1.41 5.98 -21.56
N TYR A 274 1.34 6.21 -22.88
CA TYR A 274 1.63 7.53 -23.49
C TYR A 274 1.00 8.71 -22.74
N HIS A 275 -0.32 8.72 -22.55
CA HIS A 275 -1.01 9.81 -21.84
C HIS A 275 -0.56 9.97 -20.39
N PHE A 276 -0.26 8.88 -19.69
CA PHE A 276 0.27 8.94 -18.33
C PHE A 276 1.69 9.53 -18.29
N ASP A 277 2.52 9.22 -19.29
CA ASP A 277 3.87 9.75 -19.41
C ASP A 277 3.85 11.25 -19.78
N VAL A 278 2.91 11.67 -20.63
CA VAL A 278 2.63 13.10 -20.90
C VAL A 278 2.17 13.82 -19.64
N MET A 279 1.28 13.21 -18.84
CA MET A 279 0.91 13.78 -17.53
C MET A 279 2.12 13.89 -16.61
N SER A 280 2.98 12.87 -16.57
CA SER A 280 4.19 12.88 -15.73
C SER A 280 5.16 14.00 -16.12
N SER A 281 5.31 14.29 -17.42
CA SER A 281 6.19 15.36 -17.88
C SER A 281 5.72 16.77 -17.50
N MET A 282 4.43 17.00 -17.25
CA MET A 282 3.91 18.26 -16.70
C MET A 282 4.53 18.59 -15.34
N PHE A 283 4.92 17.56 -14.57
CA PHE A 283 5.56 17.68 -13.27
C PHE A 283 7.10 17.64 -13.35
N GLN A 284 7.67 17.72 -14.55
CA GLN A 284 9.13 17.77 -14.78
C GLN A 284 9.89 16.54 -14.24
N THR A 285 9.26 15.36 -14.28
CA THR A 285 9.85 14.11 -13.78
C THR A 285 10.92 13.51 -14.72
N ASN A 286 11.28 14.19 -15.81
CA ASN A 286 12.27 13.75 -16.79
C ASN A 286 12.04 12.32 -17.33
N GLY A 287 10.77 11.98 -17.59
CA GLY A 287 10.36 10.68 -18.12
C GLY A 287 10.19 9.58 -17.06
N LYS A 288 10.39 9.90 -15.78
CA LYS A 288 10.07 8.99 -14.68
C LYS A 288 8.58 9.06 -14.33
N ASN A 289 8.07 7.98 -13.75
CA ASN A 289 6.68 7.87 -13.31
C ASN A 289 6.40 8.83 -12.14
N VAL A 290 5.51 9.80 -12.35
CA VAL A 290 5.20 10.81 -11.31
C VAL A 290 4.61 10.20 -10.03
N ASN A 291 3.86 9.11 -10.12
CA ASN A 291 3.30 8.41 -8.95
C ASN A 291 4.39 7.73 -8.09
N GLN A 292 5.64 7.63 -8.57
CA GLN A 292 6.76 7.05 -7.83
C GLN A 292 7.66 8.11 -7.19
N THR A 293 7.35 9.39 -7.38
CA THR A 293 8.10 10.49 -6.75
C THR A 293 7.90 10.47 -5.23
N GLU A 294 8.85 11.01 -4.47
CA GLU A 294 8.78 11.02 -3.01
C GLU A 294 7.50 11.70 -2.52
N GLU A 295 7.15 12.84 -3.11
CA GLU A 295 6.03 13.66 -2.66
C GLU A 295 4.69 12.97 -2.93
N PHE A 296 4.46 12.43 -4.14
CA PHE A 296 3.24 11.65 -4.42
C PHE A 296 3.12 10.42 -3.51
N THR A 297 4.24 9.73 -3.27
CA THR A 297 4.25 8.53 -2.44
C THR A 297 3.92 8.87 -0.97
N LYS A 298 4.59 9.87 -0.39
CA LYS A 298 4.41 10.28 1.01
C LYS A 298 3.04 10.91 1.28
N GLU A 299 2.53 11.74 0.37
CA GLU A 299 1.22 12.41 0.51
C GLU A 299 0.03 11.49 0.19
N GLY A 300 0.29 10.29 -0.36
CA GLY A 300 -0.76 9.32 -0.68
C GLY A 300 -1.61 9.71 -1.89
N TYR A 301 -1.00 10.27 -2.94
CA TYR A 301 -1.68 10.58 -4.19
C TYR A 301 -1.21 9.68 -5.34
N ALA A 302 -2.09 9.45 -6.31
CA ALA A 302 -1.73 8.82 -7.57
C ALA A 302 -2.54 9.37 -8.74
N ILE A 303 -1.89 9.61 -9.87
CA ILE A 303 -2.55 9.98 -11.12
C ILE A 303 -3.06 8.72 -11.83
N LYS A 304 -4.29 8.78 -12.34
CA LYS A 304 -4.87 7.82 -13.28
C LYS A 304 -5.43 8.57 -14.47
N THR A 305 -5.15 8.10 -15.68
CA THR A 305 -5.74 8.69 -16.89
C THR A 305 -7.10 8.05 -17.17
N VAL A 306 -8.08 8.89 -17.47
CA VAL A 306 -9.38 8.49 -17.99
C VAL A 306 -9.52 9.06 -19.39
N ARG A 307 -9.87 8.21 -20.35
CA ARG A 307 -10.01 8.61 -21.76
C ARG A 307 -11.47 8.52 -22.17
N ASN A 308 -12.03 9.65 -22.54
CA ASN A 308 -13.29 9.72 -23.27
C ASN A 308 -12.95 9.47 -24.74
N ARG A 309 -13.22 8.26 -25.21
CA ARG A 309 -12.95 7.85 -26.59
C ARG A 309 -13.98 8.47 -27.53
N PHE A 310 -13.56 8.74 -28.76
CA PHE A 310 -14.42 9.29 -29.82
C PHE A 310 -15.69 8.41 -29.98
N GLU A 311 -15.48 7.09 -30.06
CA GLU A 311 -16.54 6.12 -29.87
C GLU A 311 -16.67 5.73 -28.39
N LYS A 312 -17.70 6.23 -27.70
CA LYS A 312 -17.93 5.98 -26.25
C LYS A 312 -17.85 4.50 -25.84
N ARG A 313 -18.28 3.57 -26.70
CA ARG A 313 -18.18 2.11 -26.44
C ARG A 313 -16.74 1.63 -26.21
N LYS A 314 -15.74 2.32 -26.78
CA LYS A 314 -14.30 2.03 -26.65
C LYS A 314 -13.70 2.51 -25.31
N ASN A 315 -14.47 3.23 -24.48
CA ASN A 315 -14.04 3.59 -23.12
C ASN A 315 -13.63 2.33 -22.34
N GLN A 316 -12.59 2.46 -21.52
CA GLN A 316 -11.92 1.34 -20.85
C GLN A 316 -12.15 1.38 -19.34
N ASP A 317 -12.27 0.20 -18.74
CA ASP A 317 -12.24 0.04 -17.28
C ASP A 317 -10.87 0.47 -16.73
N MET A 318 -10.87 0.93 -15.48
CA MET A 318 -9.66 1.39 -14.82
C MET A 318 -8.93 0.22 -14.16
N SER A 319 -7.72 -0.09 -14.64
CA SER A 319 -6.90 -1.15 -14.04
C SER A 319 -6.14 -0.69 -12.80
N PHE A 320 -6.05 -1.57 -11.82
CA PHE A 320 -5.15 -1.48 -10.66
C PHE A 320 -3.96 -2.47 -10.85
N PRO A 321 -2.96 -2.47 -9.96
CA PRO A 321 -1.95 -3.51 -9.87
C PRO A 321 -2.49 -4.94 -10.03
N ASN A 322 -1.61 -5.83 -10.47
CA ASN A 322 -1.94 -7.25 -10.59
C ASN A 322 -2.24 -7.83 -9.21
N LEU A 323 -3.08 -8.85 -9.17
CA LEU A 323 -3.35 -9.60 -7.95
C LEU A 323 -2.11 -10.36 -7.51
N ASP A 324 -1.86 -10.31 -6.21
CA ASP A 324 -0.85 -11.08 -5.52
C ASP A 324 -1.57 -12.20 -4.77
N PHE A 325 -1.51 -13.43 -5.29
CA PHE A 325 -2.20 -14.58 -4.70
C PHE A 325 -1.60 -14.99 -3.35
N THR A 326 -0.34 -14.65 -3.07
CA THR A 326 0.24 -14.83 -1.74
C THR A 326 -0.43 -13.88 -0.76
N GLU A 327 -0.56 -12.60 -1.09
CA GLU A 327 -1.30 -11.62 -0.28
C GLU A 327 -2.76 -12.06 -0.06
N LEU A 328 -3.49 -12.42 -1.13
CA LEU A 328 -4.88 -12.83 -1.03
C LEU A 328 -5.10 -14.08 -0.16
N SER A 329 -4.08 -14.94 -0.02
CA SER A 329 -4.21 -16.18 0.74
C SER A 329 -4.00 -15.97 2.24
N TYR A 330 -3.11 -15.05 2.62
CA TYR A 330 -2.56 -14.97 3.98
C TYR A 330 -2.82 -13.64 4.69
N ASP A 331 -3.06 -12.56 3.95
CA ASP A 331 -3.18 -11.22 4.53
C ASP A 331 -4.64 -10.85 4.75
N ASP A 332 -4.90 -10.03 5.77
CA ASP A 332 -6.22 -9.40 5.91
C ASP A 332 -6.42 -8.33 4.85
N PHE A 333 -7.69 -7.98 4.60
CA PHE A 333 -8.03 -6.89 3.71
C PHE A 333 -7.33 -5.59 4.13
N GLU A 334 -7.37 -5.20 5.40
CA GLU A 334 -6.76 -3.97 5.90
C GLU A 334 -5.26 -3.90 5.62
N GLU A 335 -4.52 -5.00 5.77
CA GLU A 335 -3.06 -5.05 5.54
C GLU A 335 -2.69 -5.31 4.07
N SER A 336 -3.69 -5.50 3.21
CA SER A 336 -3.48 -5.77 1.79
C SER A 336 -3.19 -4.50 0.97
N SER A 337 -2.56 -4.71 -0.18
CA SER A 337 -2.40 -3.66 -1.19
C SER A 337 -3.75 -3.07 -1.66
N TRP A 338 -4.85 -3.82 -1.58
CA TRP A 338 -6.18 -3.34 -1.97
C TRP A 338 -6.66 -2.22 -1.05
N TYR A 339 -6.47 -2.38 0.25
CA TYR A 339 -6.83 -1.36 1.21
C TYR A 339 -5.94 -0.12 1.04
N SER A 340 -4.63 -0.26 0.91
CA SER A 340 -3.77 0.91 0.67
C SER A 340 -4.19 1.69 -0.60
N MET A 341 -4.54 0.98 -1.67
CA MET A 341 -5.04 1.61 -2.91
C MET A 341 -6.37 2.36 -2.72
N LEU A 342 -7.28 1.87 -1.88
CA LEU A 342 -8.63 2.44 -1.79
C LEU A 342 -8.84 3.33 -0.56
N ALA A 343 -8.14 3.06 0.54
CA ALA A 343 -8.31 3.72 1.83
C ALA A 343 -7.19 4.71 2.15
N GLU A 344 -5.98 4.53 1.62
CA GLU A 344 -4.86 5.47 1.84
C GLU A 344 -4.64 6.42 0.65
N THR A 345 -5.03 6.02 -0.57
CA THR A 345 -4.72 6.77 -1.79
C THR A 345 -5.84 7.71 -2.23
N LYS A 346 -5.47 8.94 -2.59
CA LYS A 346 -6.28 9.92 -3.31
C LYS A 346 -5.90 9.88 -4.79
N TYR A 347 -6.88 9.79 -5.68
CA TYR A 347 -6.63 9.69 -7.12
C TYR A 347 -6.86 11.01 -7.83
N VAL A 348 -5.89 11.44 -8.62
CA VAL A 348 -6.09 12.50 -9.61
C VAL A 348 -6.51 11.84 -10.93
N LEU A 349 -7.80 11.88 -11.23
CA LEU A 349 -8.36 11.35 -12.47
C LEU A 349 -8.16 12.37 -13.58
N ALA A 350 -7.09 12.23 -14.35
CA ALA A 350 -6.75 13.10 -15.48
C ALA A 350 -7.58 12.74 -16.71
N ILE A 351 -8.44 13.64 -17.17
CA ILE A 351 -9.45 13.39 -18.19
C ILE A 351 -8.95 13.87 -19.56
N TRP A 352 -8.83 12.92 -20.48
CA TRP A 352 -8.46 13.16 -21.87
C TRP A 352 -9.65 12.90 -22.77
N ASP A 353 -9.92 13.83 -23.69
CA ASP A 353 -10.99 13.71 -24.67
C ASP A 353 -10.42 13.45 -26.06
N GLU A 354 -10.84 12.34 -26.67
CA GLU A 354 -10.54 12.02 -28.07
C GLU A 354 -11.59 12.71 -28.95
N PHE A 355 -11.40 14.00 -29.19
CA PHE A 355 -12.36 14.85 -29.93
C PHE A 355 -12.38 14.53 -31.44
N GLU A 356 -11.29 13.96 -31.96
CA GLU A 356 -11.16 13.37 -33.30
C GLU A 356 -10.36 12.06 -33.17
N GLU A 357 -10.57 11.10 -34.08
CA GLU A 357 -9.91 9.80 -33.98
C GLU A 357 -8.37 9.94 -33.89
N GLY A 358 -7.81 9.47 -32.77
CA GLY A 358 -6.37 9.55 -32.51
C GLY A 358 -5.83 10.91 -32.04
N ARG A 359 -6.68 11.94 -31.88
CA ARG A 359 -6.29 13.26 -31.37
C ARG A 359 -6.90 13.49 -29.99
N TYR A 360 -6.06 13.86 -29.03
CA TYR A 360 -6.45 13.96 -27.63
C TYR A 360 -6.20 15.35 -27.06
N ARG A 361 -7.17 15.85 -26.30
CA ARG A 361 -7.08 17.08 -25.53
C ARG A 361 -7.18 16.77 -24.04
N PHE A 362 -6.32 17.37 -23.23
CA PHE A 362 -6.48 17.31 -21.78
C PHE A 362 -7.58 18.30 -21.38
N ILE A 363 -8.74 17.81 -20.95
CA ILE A 363 -9.92 18.68 -20.77
C ILE A 363 -10.16 19.07 -19.33
N ASN A 364 -9.81 18.22 -18.36
CA ASN A 364 -10.00 18.49 -16.94
C ASN A 364 -9.33 17.39 -16.08
N TYR A 365 -9.38 17.53 -14.77
CA TYR A 365 -9.08 16.46 -13.81
C TYR A 365 -10.08 16.47 -12.66
N LYS A 366 -10.19 15.34 -11.96
CA LYS A 366 -10.95 15.23 -10.71
C LYS A 366 -10.11 14.61 -9.61
N ILE A 367 -10.03 15.26 -8.45
CA ILE A 367 -9.49 14.64 -7.24
C ILE A 367 -10.57 13.75 -6.65
N TRP A 368 -10.34 12.45 -6.71
CA TRP A 368 -11.26 11.42 -6.27
C TRP A 368 -10.70 10.70 -5.05
N LYS A 369 -11.50 10.71 -3.98
CA LYS A 369 -11.29 9.91 -2.78
C LYS A 369 -12.27 8.74 -2.83
N PRO A 370 -11.82 7.48 -3.00
CA PRO A 370 -12.71 6.32 -2.88
C PRO A 370 -13.48 6.38 -1.56
N ASN A 371 -14.80 6.20 -1.59
CA ASN A 371 -15.63 6.30 -0.39
C ASN A 371 -15.66 4.96 0.38
N GLN A 372 -16.22 4.98 1.60
CA GLN A 372 -16.30 3.79 2.43
C GLN A 372 -17.15 2.68 1.79
N GLU A 373 -18.21 3.04 1.05
CA GLU A 373 -19.04 2.08 0.33
C GLU A 373 -18.22 1.26 -0.68
N LEU A 374 -17.39 1.93 -1.49
CA LEU A 374 -16.50 1.26 -2.44
C LEU A 374 -15.47 0.37 -1.74
N ILE A 375 -14.90 0.83 -0.62
CA ILE A 375 -13.95 0.05 0.18
C ILE A 375 -14.62 -1.22 0.71
N ASN A 376 -15.84 -1.13 1.25
CA ASN A 376 -16.60 -2.28 1.74
C ASN A 376 -16.92 -3.28 0.62
N GLN A 377 -17.18 -2.82 -0.61
CA GLN A 377 -17.36 -3.72 -1.75
C GLN A 377 -16.06 -4.41 -2.16
N ALA A 378 -14.92 -3.71 -2.08
CA ALA A 378 -13.61 -4.30 -2.33
C ALA A 378 -13.27 -5.37 -1.28
N GLU A 379 -13.57 -5.10 -0.01
CA GLU A 379 -13.40 -6.05 1.10
C GLU A 379 -14.21 -7.33 0.87
N LYS A 380 -15.48 -7.22 0.48
CA LYS A 380 -16.32 -8.38 0.16
C LYS A 380 -15.71 -9.23 -0.96
N LEU A 381 -15.24 -8.60 -2.03
CA LEU A 381 -14.58 -9.30 -3.13
C LEU A 381 -13.26 -9.96 -2.68
N PHE A 382 -12.44 -9.24 -1.91
CA PHE A 382 -11.18 -9.73 -1.36
C PHE A 382 -11.42 -10.97 -0.49
N ASN A 383 -12.31 -10.88 0.50
CA ASN A 383 -12.63 -11.96 1.42
C ASN A 383 -13.25 -13.16 0.70
N HIS A 384 -14.07 -12.93 -0.33
CA HIS A 384 -14.61 -14.01 -1.15
C HIS A 384 -13.51 -14.77 -1.91
N ILE A 385 -12.58 -14.06 -2.56
CA ILE A 385 -11.45 -14.69 -3.26
C ILE A 385 -10.55 -15.43 -2.25
N GLN A 386 -10.29 -14.83 -1.09
CA GLN A 386 -9.53 -15.46 -0.02
C GLN A 386 -10.19 -16.76 0.46
N GLU A 387 -11.50 -16.77 0.69
CA GLU A 387 -12.25 -17.98 1.05
C GLU A 387 -12.12 -19.05 -0.04
N MET A 388 -12.20 -18.67 -1.31
CA MET A 388 -12.04 -19.62 -2.43
C MET A 388 -10.64 -20.23 -2.44
N LEU A 389 -9.59 -19.44 -2.19
CA LEU A 389 -8.21 -19.90 -2.14
C LEU A 389 -7.95 -20.83 -0.96
N GLN A 390 -8.42 -20.47 0.23
CA GLN A 390 -8.20 -21.22 1.47
C GLN A 390 -8.94 -22.57 1.48
N ASN A 391 -10.09 -22.66 0.79
CA ASN A 391 -10.89 -23.89 0.70
C ASN A 391 -10.69 -24.67 -0.60
N ASP A 392 -9.64 -24.35 -1.37
CA ASP A 392 -9.32 -24.97 -2.67
C ASP A 392 -10.48 -24.96 -3.70
N LYS A 393 -11.36 -23.95 -3.64
CA LYS A 393 -12.53 -23.79 -4.53
C LYS A 393 -12.20 -23.10 -5.85
N VAL A 394 -10.95 -22.67 -6.07
CA VAL A 394 -10.54 -22.07 -7.35
C VAL A 394 -10.34 -23.17 -8.39
N GLU A 395 -11.20 -23.17 -9.40
CA GLU A 395 -11.17 -24.07 -10.54
C GLU A 395 -10.51 -23.37 -11.72
N VAL A 396 -9.56 -24.07 -12.37
CA VAL A 396 -8.86 -23.57 -13.55
C VAL A 396 -8.90 -24.63 -14.63
N TYR A 397 -9.37 -24.25 -15.81
CA TYR A 397 -9.45 -25.10 -16.99
C TYR A 397 -8.52 -24.57 -18.07
N ASN A 398 -7.62 -25.42 -18.57
CA ASN A 398 -6.77 -25.13 -19.71
C ASN A 398 -7.18 -26.01 -20.89
N GLU A 399 -8.00 -25.47 -21.79
CA GLU A 399 -8.45 -26.14 -23.01
C GLU A 399 -7.56 -25.70 -24.18
N GLY A 400 -6.62 -26.55 -24.60
CA GLY A 400 -5.89 -26.36 -25.86
C GLY A 400 -4.65 -27.24 -26.05
N LYS A 401 -4.59 -27.98 -27.18
CA LYS A 401 -3.41 -28.71 -27.67
C LYS A 401 -2.54 -27.88 -28.65
N THR A 402 -2.74 -26.55 -28.75
CA THR A 402 -2.06 -25.67 -29.72
C THR A 402 -1.47 -24.41 -29.05
N ARG A 403 -0.71 -23.61 -29.83
CA ARG A 403 0.00 -22.36 -29.42
C ARG A 403 -0.88 -21.28 -28.77
N HIS A 404 -2.20 -21.43 -28.75
CA HIS A 404 -3.15 -20.49 -28.12
C HIS A 404 -4.02 -21.23 -27.09
N GLN A 405 -3.44 -21.54 -25.93
CA GLN A 405 -4.14 -22.15 -24.81
C GLN A 405 -5.31 -21.26 -24.33
N THR A 406 -6.51 -21.84 -24.25
CA THR A 406 -7.67 -21.16 -23.67
C THR A 406 -7.73 -21.48 -22.18
N TRP A 407 -7.47 -20.47 -21.35
CA TRP A 407 -7.58 -20.60 -19.90
C TRP A 407 -8.89 -20.00 -19.42
N ARG A 408 -9.62 -20.75 -18.60
CA ARG A 408 -10.83 -20.32 -17.90
C ARG A 408 -10.65 -20.57 -16.41
N ASP A 409 -11.33 -19.76 -15.60
CA ASP A 409 -11.36 -19.89 -14.15
C ASP A 409 -12.70 -19.39 -13.61
N ASN A 410 -12.98 -19.76 -12.36
CA ASN A 410 -14.19 -19.38 -11.64
C ASN A 410 -13.99 -18.18 -10.70
N LEU A 411 -12.89 -17.41 -10.82
CA LEU A 411 -12.76 -16.15 -10.06
C LEU A 411 -13.85 -15.15 -10.48
N PRO A 412 -14.28 -14.25 -9.57
CA PRO A 412 -15.39 -13.34 -9.83
C PRO A 412 -15.21 -12.47 -11.07
N LYS A 413 -16.23 -12.49 -11.95
CA LYS A 413 -16.26 -11.76 -13.22
C LYS A 413 -17.01 -10.43 -13.07
N LYS A 414 -17.02 -9.66 -14.16
CA LYS A 414 -17.77 -8.40 -14.22
C LYS A 414 -19.25 -8.65 -13.89
N GLY A 415 -19.79 -7.82 -12.99
CA GLY A 415 -21.19 -7.87 -12.55
C GLY A 415 -21.42 -8.62 -11.24
N GLU A 416 -20.53 -9.54 -10.83
CA GLU A 416 -20.70 -10.33 -9.60
C GLU A 416 -20.42 -9.49 -8.33
N PHE A 417 -19.41 -8.63 -8.38
CA PHE A 417 -19.02 -7.73 -7.28
C PHE A 417 -18.88 -6.29 -7.77
N SER A 418 -19.93 -5.75 -8.39
CA SER A 418 -19.92 -4.39 -8.95
C SER A 418 -19.53 -3.35 -7.88
N PRO A 419 -18.67 -2.36 -8.20
CA PRO A 419 -18.14 -2.03 -9.54
C PRO A 419 -16.80 -2.70 -9.87
N PHE A 420 -16.40 -3.73 -9.14
CA PHE A 420 -15.14 -4.43 -9.35
C PHE A 420 -15.27 -5.62 -10.30
N GLN A 421 -14.16 -5.94 -10.94
CA GLN A 421 -14.01 -7.16 -11.74
C GLN A 421 -12.56 -7.66 -11.67
N VAL A 422 -12.38 -8.98 -11.74
CA VAL A 422 -11.05 -9.62 -11.77
C VAL A 422 -10.81 -10.22 -13.14
N ARG A 423 -9.76 -9.76 -13.84
CA ARG A 423 -9.41 -10.29 -15.17
C ARG A 423 -7.95 -10.10 -15.54
N PRO A 424 -7.42 -10.80 -16.56
CA PRO A 424 -6.06 -10.60 -17.04
C PRO A 424 -5.82 -9.18 -17.59
N LYS A 425 -4.57 -8.69 -17.45
CA LYS A 425 -4.17 -7.38 -17.95
C LYS A 425 -3.72 -7.44 -19.42
N GLY A 426 -4.62 -7.05 -20.33
CA GLY A 426 -4.35 -6.93 -21.76
C GLY A 426 -4.46 -8.24 -22.54
N ASN A 427 -4.23 -8.14 -23.86
CA ASN A 427 -4.46 -9.22 -24.82
C ASN A 427 -3.15 -9.90 -25.29
N GLY A 428 -2.03 -9.64 -24.61
CA GLY A 428 -0.72 -10.21 -24.96
C GLY A 428 -0.54 -11.64 -24.44
N GLU A 429 0.69 -12.16 -24.52
CA GLU A 429 1.04 -13.42 -23.88
C GLU A 429 0.63 -13.41 -22.41
N SER A 430 -0.09 -14.45 -22.01
CA SER A 430 -0.61 -14.56 -20.66
C SER A 430 0.55 -14.92 -19.72
N VAL A 431 0.78 -14.10 -18.72
CA VAL A 431 1.68 -14.45 -17.61
C VAL A 431 0.96 -15.48 -16.76
N ILE A 432 1.53 -16.67 -16.61
CA ILE A 432 1.02 -17.72 -15.73
C ILE A 432 1.72 -17.59 -14.38
N VAL A 433 0.95 -17.79 -13.31
CA VAL A 433 1.42 -17.74 -11.92
C VAL A 433 0.91 -18.97 -11.17
N SER A 434 1.66 -19.43 -10.17
CA SER A 434 1.27 -20.55 -9.32
C SER A 434 0.65 -20.03 -8.04
N MET A 435 -0.54 -20.53 -7.68
CA MET A 435 -1.16 -20.20 -6.40
C MET A 435 -0.37 -20.81 -5.24
N PRO A 436 -0.24 -20.11 -4.10
CA PRO A 436 0.70 -20.49 -3.04
C PRO A 436 0.33 -21.80 -2.33
N MET A 437 -0.97 -22.10 -2.19
CA MET A 437 -1.47 -23.22 -1.37
C MET A 437 -1.36 -24.58 -2.06
N ASN A 438 -1.74 -24.66 -3.33
CA ASN A 438 -1.91 -25.92 -4.06
C ASN A 438 -1.04 -26.01 -5.34
N LYS A 439 -0.24 -24.96 -5.62
CA LYS A 439 0.58 -24.82 -6.82
C LYS A 439 -0.20 -24.89 -8.15
N LYS A 440 -1.54 -24.82 -8.14
CA LYS A 440 -2.35 -24.74 -9.36
C LYS A 440 -1.95 -23.48 -10.12
N GLU A 441 -1.75 -23.64 -11.43
CA GLU A 441 -1.40 -22.56 -12.32
C GLU A 441 -2.64 -21.78 -12.74
N ILE A 442 -2.50 -20.45 -12.86
CA ILE A 442 -3.57 -19.56 -13.31
C ILE A 442 -3.00 -18.37 -14.08
N LYS A 443 -3.78 -17.81 -15.02
CA LYS A 443 -3.43 -16.55 -15.67
C LYS A 443 -3.39 -15.41 -14.64
N LYS A 444 -2.31 -14.64 -14.63
CA LYS A 444 -2.14 -13.45 -13.79
C LYS A 444 -3.29 -12.48 -14.01
N LYS A 445 -3.99 -12.14 -12.93
CA LYS A 445 -5.15 -11.25 -12.92
C LYS A 445 -4.77 -9.87 -12.39
N ALA A 446 -5.63 -8.90 -12.62
CA ALA A 446 -5.61 -7.60 -11.97
C ALA A 446 -7.02 -7.21 -11.54
N LEU A 447 -7.10 -6.35 -10.53
CA LEU A 447 -8.34 -5.69 -10.14
C LEU A 447 -8.64 -4.57 -11.14
N PHE A 448 -9.90 -4.46 -11.55
CA PHE A 448 -10.39 -3.32 -12.33
C PHE A 448 -11.63 -2.73 -11.68
N ILE A 449 -11.81 -1.43 -11.86
CA ILE A 449 -13.06 -0.73 -11.59
C ILE A 449 -13.75 -0.45 -12.92
N ASP A 450 -15.03 -0.79 -12.99
CA ASP A 450 -15.88 -0.58 -14.16
C ASP A 450 -15.86 0.87 -14.64
N LYS A 451 -15.72 1.05 -15.95
CA LYS A 451 -15.76 2.38 -16.57
C LYS A 451 -17.05 3.14 -16.25
N GLU A 452 -18.17 2.43 -16.13
CA GLU A 452 -19.46 3.02 -15.79
C GLU A 452 -19.41 3.71 -14.42
N TYR A 453 -18.83 3.04 -13.41
CA TYR A 453 -18.63 3.63 -12.09
C TYR A 453 -17.71 4.85 -12.16
N ILE A 454 -16.58 4.77 -12.88
CA ILE A 454 -15.67 5.91 -13.04
C ILE A 454 -16.38 7.11 -13.69
N GLN A 455 -17.25 6.90 -14.68
CA GLN A 455 -18.03 7.98 -15.28
C GLN A 455 -19.00 8.61 -14.27
N THR A 456 -19.62 7.82 -13.37
CA THR A 456 -20.43 8.41 -12.28
C THR A 456 -19.59 9.25 -11.32
N VAL A 457 -18.35 8.84 -11.04
CA VAL A 457 -17.40 9.63 -10.24
C VAL A 457 -17.08 10.94 -10.92
N LEU A 458 -16.89 10.96 -12.25
CA LEU A 458 -16.55 12.17 -13.00
C LEU A 458 -17.72 13.17 -13.16
N ASN A 459 -18.97 12.70 -13.12
CA ASN A 459 -20.16 13.54 -13.28
C ASN A 459 -20.70 14.14 -11.98
N LYS A 460 -20.30 13.60 -10.83
CA LYS A 460 -20.49 14.24 -9.51
C LYS A 460 -19.49 15.38 -9.33
#